data_AF-A0A9W5E4Y5-F1
#
_entry.id   AF-A0A9W5E4Y5-F1
#
_cell.length_a   1.000
_cell.length_b   1.000
_cell.length_c   1.000
_cell.angle_alpha   90.00
_cell.angle_beta   90.00
_cell.angle_gamma   90.00
#
_symmetry.space_group_name_H-M   'P 1'
#
loop_
_entity.id
_entity.type
_entity.pdbx_description
1 polymer ?
#
loop_
_entity_poly.entity_id
_entity_poly.type
_entity_poly.pdbx_seq_one_letter_code
_entity_poly.pdbx_strand_id
1 'polypeptide(L)' 'MLFDEQAKLAHAREVGIEEGMEKGKKVGKEEGLQEGIEKGKIQLIRGMHKNGMDIEDISKFTNMDMSEVRHILEQ' A
#
# COMPACT_ATOMS: atom_id res chain seq x y z
N MET A 1 -26.02 32.25 -24.07
CA MET A 1 -24.64 32.75 -24.15
C MET A 1 -23.97 32.81 -22.78
N LEU A 2 -24.34 33.72 -21.85
CA LEU A 2 -23.69 33.77 -20.51
C LEU A 2 -24.05 32.60 -19.57
N PHE A 3 -25.33 32.17 -19.59
CA PHE A 3 -25.80 31.03 -18.78
C PHE A 3 -25.17 29.70 -19.20
N ASP A 4 -24.92 29.51 -20.50
CA ASP A 4 -24.28 28.29 -21.03
C ASP A 4 -22.80 28.20 -20.60
N GLU A 5 -22.12 29.33 -20.45
CA GLU A 5 -20.72 29.39 -20.02
C GLU A 5 -20.57 29.09 -18.52
N GLN A 6 -21.45 29.64 -17.69
CA GLN A 6 -21.50 29.31 -16.25
C GLN A 6 -21.84 27.83 -16.02
N ALA A 7 -22.78 27.27 -16.80
CA ALA A 7 -23.13 25.85 -16.73
C ALA A 7 -21.95 24.96 -17.11
N LYS A 8 -21.21 25.30 -18.18
CA LYS A 8 -19.98 24.57 -18.57
C LYS A 8 -18.91 24.62 -17.50
N LEU A 9 -18.69 25.78 -16.88
CA LEU A 9 -17.70 25.93 -15.80
C LEU A 9 -18.08 25.14 -14.54
N ALA A 10 -19.36 25.18 -14.16
CA ALA A 10 -19.87 24.38 -13.04
C ALA A 10 -19.70 22.88 -13.30
N HIS A 11 -20.04 22.42 -14.50
CA HIS A 11 -19.87 21.02 -14.89
C HIS A 11 -18.39 20.61 -14.91
N ALA A 12 -17.50 21.42 -15.49
CA ALA A 12 -16.07 21.14 -15.48
C ALA A 12 -15.49 21.05 -14.06
N ARG A 13 -15.98 21.90 -13.13
CA ARG A 13 -15.57 21.85 -11.72
C ARG A 13 -16.08 20.59 -11.03
N GLU A 14 -17.33 20.20 -11.27
CA GLU A 14 -17.93 18.99 -10.71
C GLU A 14 -17.16 17.75 -11.17
N VAL A 15 -16.92 17.62 -12.48
CA VAL A 15 -16.12 16.54 -13.06
C VAL A 15 -14.70 16.54 -12.48
N GLY A 16 -14.07 17.70 -12.35
CA GLY A 16 -12.73 17.81 -11.75
C GLY A 16 -12.66 17.34 -10.30
N ILE A 17 -13.70 17.63 -9.49
CA ILE A 17 -13.81 17.18 -8.10
C ILE A 17 -14.03 15.66 -8.06
N GLU A 18 -14.94 15.15 -8.88
CA GLU A 18 -15.24 13.72 -8.96
C GLU A 18 -14.00 12.91 -9.38
N GLU A 19 -13.32 13.34 -10.44
CA GLU A 19 -12.06 12.72 -10.88
C GLU A 19 -10.98 12.79 -9.79
N GLY A 20 -10.85 13.94 -9.10
CA GLY A 20 -9.88 14.11 -8.03
C GLY A 20 -10.15 13.15 -6.86
N MET A 21 -11.43 12.98 -6.49
CA MET A 21 -11.84 12.09 -5.42
C MET A 21 -11.63 10.61 -5.80
N GLU A 22 -11.99 10.21 -7.01
CA GLU A 22 -11.77 8.85 -7.50
C GLU A 22 -10.28 8.52 -7.60
N LYS A 23 -9.45 9.44 -8.13
CA LYS A 23 -7.99 9.28 -8.16
C LYS A 23 -7.41 9.15 -6.75
N GLY A 24 -7.80 10.04 -5.83
CA GLY A 24 -7.33 10.02 -4.44
C GLY A 24 -7.71 8.73 -3.72
N LYS A 25 -8.94 8.25 -3.89
CA LYS A 25 -9.40 6.98 -3.30
C LYS A 25 -8.63 5.78 -3.85
N LYS A 26 -8.35 5.76 -5.16
CA LYS A 26 -7.57 4.69 -5.79
C LYS A 26 -6.14 4.64 -5.25
N VAL A 27 -5.46 5.78 -5.25
CA VAL A 27 -4.07 5.89 -4.75
C VAL A 27 -4.00 5.52 -3.28
N GLY A 28 -4.85 6.11 -2.44
CA GLY A 28 -4.83 5.81 -1.00
C GLY A 28 -5.13 4.35 -0.67
N LYS A 29 -5.99 3.67 -1.46
CA LYS A 29 -6.25 2.24 -1.30
C LYS A 29 -5.04 1.40 -1.69
N GLU A 30 -4.35 1.74 -2.78
CA GLU A 30 -3.17 1.03 -3.26
C GLU A 30 -1.99 1.18 -2.29
N GLU A 31 -1.70 2.41 -1.86
CA GLU A 31 -0.66 2.70 -0.86
C GLU A 31 -0.95 2.01 0.47
N GLY A 32 -2.18 2.10 0.97
CA GLY A 32 -2.57 1.47 2.23
C GLY A 32 -2.49 -0.07 2.18
N LEU A 33 -2.82 -0.67 1.04
CA LEU A 33 -2.68 -2.11 0.85
C LEU A 33 -1.20 -2.52 0.84
N GLN A 34 -0.35 -1.80 0.10
CA GLN A 34 1.07 -2.08 0.00
C GLN A 34 1.76 -1.93 1.37
N GLU A 35 1.49 -0.85 2.09
CA GLU A 35 2.02 -0.61 3.43
C GLU A 35 1.55 -1.69 4.42
N GLY A 36 0.28 -2.10 4.34
CA GLY A 36 -0.28 -3.15 5.18
C GLY A 36 0.38 -4.52 4.93
N ILE A 37 0.62 -4.87 3.66
CA ILE A 37 1.33 -6.10 3.28
C ILE A 37 2.75 -6.08 3.84
N GLU A 38 3.47 -4.97 3.68
CA GLU A 38 4.86 -4.86 4.13
C GLU A 38 4.98 -4.95 5.66
N LYS A 39 4.13 -4.21 6.39
CA LYS A 39 4.06 -4.31 7.85
C LYS A 39 3.70 -5.72 8.32
N GLY A 40 2.77 -6.38 7.63
CA GLY A 40 2.36 -7.76 7.91
C GLY A 40 3.52 -8.75 7.74
N LYS A 41 4.30 -8.63 6.66
CA LYS A 41 5.50 -9.44 6.44
C LYS A 41 6.52 -9.26 7.57
N ILE A 42 6.84 -8.02 7.92
CA ILE A 42 7.81 -7.72 8.99
C ILE A 42 7.37 -8.33 10.32
N GLN A 43 6.08 -8.17 10.67
CA GLN A 43 5.52 -8.74 11.89
C GLN A 43 5.58 -10.27 11.89
N LEU A 44 5.26 -10.91 10.76
CA LEU A 44 5.33 -12.36 10.61
C LEU A 44 6.76 -12.87 10.83
N ILE A 45 7.75 -12.30 10.12
CA ILE A 45 9.16 -12.70 10.20
C ILE A 45 9.69 -12.55 11.63
N ARG A 46 9.46 -11.40 12.25
CA ARG A 46 9.88 -11.16 13.65
C ARG A 46 9.18 -12.10 14.62
N GLY A 47 7.91 -12.40 14.39
CA GLY A 47 7.14 -13.36 15.16
C GLY A 47 7.71 -14.77 15.07
N MET A 48 8.01 -15.25 13.85
CA MET A 48 8.61 -16.57 13.64
C MET A 48 9.98 -16.68 14.32
N HIS A 49 10.85 -15.69 14.14
CA HIS A 49 12.17 -15.66 14.77
C HIS A 49 12.09 -15.61 16.30
N LYS A 50 11.18 -14.80 16.86
CA LYS A 50 10.93 -14.75 18.31
C LYS A 50 10.47 -16.09 18.88
N ASN A 51 9.79 -16.91 18.09
CA ASN A 51 9.37 -18.26 18.48
C ASN A 51 10.45 -19.33 18.25
N GLY A 52 11.69 -18.93 17.97
CA GLY A 52 12.85 -19.81 17.89
C GLY A 52 13.09 -20.44 16.53
N MET A 53 12.38 -20.00 15.48
CA MET A 53 12.65 -20.43 14.11
C MET A 53 13.91 -19.74 13.58
N ASP A 54 14.79 -20.49 12.93
CA ASP A 54 16.00 -19.93 12.33
C ASP A 54 15.69 -19.26 10.97
N ILE A 55 16.68 -18.51 10.46
CA ILE A 55 16.54 -17.75 9.21
C ILE A 55 16.28 -18.67 8.00
N GLU A 56 16.83 -19.88 8.01
CA GLU A 56 16.70 -20.82 6.88
C GLU A 56 15.27 -21.35 6.79
N ASP A 57 14.69 -21.76 7.93
CA ASP A 57 13.31 -22.22 7.99
C ASP A 57 12.33 -21.08 7.71
N ILE A 58 12.56 -19.88 8.26
CA ILE A 58 11.74 -18.71 7.94
C ILE A 58 11.74 -18.45 6.43
N SER A 59 12.92 -18.42 5.81
CA SER A 59 13.10 -18.23 4.36
C SER A 59 12.30 -19.26 3.55
N LYS A 60 12.36 -20.55 3.94
CA LYS A 60 11.57 -21.61 3.30
C LYS A 60 10.07 -21.41 3.45
N PHE A 61 9.59 -21.08 4.65
CA PHE A 61 8.15 -20.96 4.91
C PHE A 61 7.52 -19.69 4.34
N THR A 62 8.28 -18.60 4.24
CA THR A 62 7.79 -17.34 3.67
C THR A 62 8.14 -17.18 2.19
N ASN A 63 8.92 -18.11 1.62
CA ASN A 63 9.44 -18.04 0.26
C ASN A 63 10.17 -16.71 -0.02
N MET A 64 10.99 -16.30 0.94
CA MET A 64 11.81 -15.08 0.90
C MET A 64 13.27 -15.45 0.96
N ASP A 65 14.14 -14.63 0.37
CA ASP A 65 15.57 -14.87 0.47
C ASP A 65 16.07 -14.70 1.91
N MET A 66 17.01 -15.53 2.35
CA MET A 66 17.62 -15.40 3.68
C MET A 66 18.22 -14.00 3.92
N SER A 67 18.69 -13.33 2.86
CA SER A 67 19.18 -11.95 2.94
C SER A 67 18.07 -10.95 3.29
N GLU A 68 16.89 -11.13 2.71
CA GLU A 68 15.72 -10.28 2.98
C GLU A 68 15.19 -10.52 4.40
N VAL A 69 15.10 -11.80 4.81
CA VAL A 69 14.75 -12.17 6.19
C VAL A 69 15.72 -11.55 7.19
N ARG A 70 17.02 -11.64 6.92
CA ARG A 70 18.07 -11.04 7.76
C ARG A 70 17.92 -9.52 7.84
N HIS A 71 17.70 -8.86 6.71
CA HIS A 71 17.50 -7.42 6.67
C HIS A 71 16.31 -6.98 7.55
N ILE A 72 15.18 -7.70 7.48
CA ILE A 72 13.99 -7.40 8.29
C ILE A 72 14.24 -7.56 9.81
N LEU A 73 15.10 -8.52 10.19
CA LEU A 73 15.46 -8.79 11.58
C LEU A 73 16.52 -7.83 12.14
N GLU A 74 17.32 -7.19 11.28
CA GLU A 74 18.37 -6.24 11.65
C GLU A 74 17.89 -4.78 11.75
N GLN A 75 16.71 -4.47 11.20
CA GLN A 75 16.02 -3.17 11.31
C GLN A 75 15.35 -2.99 12.68
#